data_AF-A0AAX7VUT0-F1
#
_entry.id   AF-A0AAX7VUT0-F1
#
_cell.length_a   1.000
_cell.length_b   1.000
_cell.length_c   1.000
_cell.angle_alpha   90.00
_cell.angle_beta   90.00
_cell.angle_gamma   90.00
#
_symmetry.space_group_name_H-M   'P 1'
#
loop_
_entity.id
_entity.type
_entity.pdbx_description
1 polymer ?
#
loop_
_entity_poly.entity_id
_entity_poly.type
_entity_poly.pdbx_seq_one_letter_code
_entity_poly.pdbx_strand_id
1 'polypeptide(L)'
;MNVFDRSINIDALFKFSQMYVNNLCGNETVVMVCFLTCPFITHASFMYYPSSCRSHSTQVHLKNVYSSLAVCMFVAAAGSYVHVVTRLFQGGVLSVLGSLGLMFWLAMTPHNPETERKRLAILEGFALLTGVGLGPTLDFVISVNPSIIVTAFVGTSVIFICFTLSALYAKRRTYLFLGGTLMSGLSLLFLMSLMNMFFGSMVLFKAHMYLGLLIMCGFVLFDTQLIIEKAENGDKDYVWHCVDLFLDFITIFRKLMVILAMNDKDKKKEKK
;
A
#
# COMPACT_ATOMS: atom_id res chain seq x y z
N MET A 1 27.02 6.82 -24.56
CA MET A 1 26.39 5.62 -25.15
C MET A 1 25.68 4.87 -24.03
N ASN A 2 24.37 5.06 -23.94
CA ASN A 2 23.32 4.29 -23.24
C ASN A 2 23.59 3.77 -21.80
N VAL A 3 23.18 4.57 -20.79
CA VAL A 3 23.05 4.12 -19.38
C VAL A 3 21.63 4.33 -18.82
N PHE A 4 20.71 4.95 -19.57
CA PHE A 4 19.35 5.28 -19.08
C PHE A 4 18.21 4.71 -19.92
N ASP A 5 18.46 3.67 -20.72
CA ASP A 5 17.38 2.83 -21.24
C ASP A 5 17.05 1.73 -20.22
N ARG A 6 16.11 2.05 -19.31
CA ARG A 6 15.34 1.04 -18.61
C ARG A 6 14.07 1.66 -18.07
N SER A 7 12.94 1.11 -18.51
CA SER A 7 11.74 1.01 -17.68
C SER A 7 12.11 0.71 -16.23
N ILE A 8 11.24 1.03 -15.27
CA ILE A 8 11.25 0.32 -13.99
C ILE A 8 11.26 -1.15 -14.35
N ASN A 9 12.44 -1.74 -14.23
CA ASN A 9 12.62 -3.10 -14.63
C ASN A 9 12.15 -3.87 -13.40
N ILE A 10 10.95 -4.45 -13.51
CA ILE A 10 10.43 -5.39 -12.53
C ILE A 10 11.52 -6.43 -12.20
N ASP A 11 12.40 -6.78 -13.16
CA ASP A 11 13.55 -7.66 -12.96
C ASP A 11 14.62 -7.13 -11.99
N ALA A 12 14.76 -5.81 -11.83
CA ALA A 12 15.72 -5.22 -10.88
C ALA A 12 15.17 -5.25 -9.43
N LEU A 13 13.85 -5.03 -9.26
CA LEU A 13 13.13 -5.31 -8.01
C LEU A 13 13.14 -6.82 -7.70
N PHE A 14 13.03 -7.67 -8.73
CA PHE A 14 13.19 -9.12 -8.67
C PHE A 14 14.60 -9.51 -8.19
N LYS A 15 15.66 -8.88 -8.73
CA LYS A 15 17.05 -9.10 -8.31
C LYS A 15 17.35 -8.56 -6.92
N PHE A 16 16.73 -7.45 -6.50
CA PHE A 16 16.89 -6.93 -5.14
C PHE A 16 16.25 -7.86 -4.10
N SER A 17 15.10 -8.46 -4.44
CA SER A 17 14.53 -9.58 -3.69
C SER A 17 15.46 -10.80 -3.68
N GLN A 18 16.08 -11.14 -4.81
CA GLN A 18 17.02 -12.26 -4.94
C GLN A 18 18.37 -12.05 -4.20
N MET A 19 18.82 -10.81 -4.03
CA MET A 19 20.09 -10.49 -3.35
C MET A 19 19.95 -10.55 -1.82
N TYR A 20 18.76 -10.24 -1.27
CA TYR A 20 18.44 -10.49 0.14
C TYR A 20 18.28 -11.99 0.44
N VAL A 21 17.84 -12.78 -0.55
CA VAL A 21 17.71 -14.25 -0.49
C VAL A 21 19.06 -14.96 -0.32
N ASN A 22 20.14 -14.47 -0.91
CA ASN A 22 21.44 -15.17 -0.89
C ASN A 22 22.30 -14.94 0.36
N ASN A 23 22.07 -13.87 1.12
CA ASN A 23 22.88 -13.55 2.33
C ASN A 23 22.29 -14.10 3.64
N LEU A 24 21.11 -14.71 3.59
CA LEU A 24 20.46 -15.36 4.74
C LEU A 24 20.42 -16.89 4.56
N CYS A 25 21.39 -17.44 3.84
CA CYS A 25 21.59 -18.88 3.69
C CYS A 25 22.18 -19.47 4.98
N GLY A 26 21.32 -19.56 5.99
CA GLY A 26 21.65 -20.03 7.33
C GLY A 26 20.37 -20.40 8.07
N ASN A 27 19.71 -21.45 7.59
CA ASN A 27 18.57 -22.14 8.18
C ASN A 27 17.18 -21.46 8.16
N GLU A 28 16.32 -22.09 7.36
CA GLU A 28 14.85 -22.17 7.44
C GLU A 28 13.99 -20.93 7.10
N THR A 29 13.01 -21.21 6.22
CA THR A 29 11.81 -20.42 5.84
C THR A 29 11.96 -19.45 4.67
N VAL A 30 11.74 -19.95 3.44
CA VAL A 30 11.48 -19.11 2.26
C VAL A 30 10.04 -19.34 1.81
N VAL A 31 9.17 -18.35 2.05
CA VAL A 31 7.94 -18.17 1.28
C VAL A 31 7.99 -16.78 0.69
N MET A 32 8.53 -16.66 -0.52
CA MET A 32 8.20 -15.58 -1.44
C MET A 32 8.76 -15.91 -2.82
N VAL A 33 7.96 -15.69 -3.86
CA VAL A 33 8.24 -15.98 -5.29
C VAL A 33 7.70 -17.32 -5.80
N CYS A 34 6.39 -17.54 -5.69
CA CYS A 34 5.73 -18.55 -6.55
C CYS A 34 4.58 -18.00 -7.41
N PHE A 35 4.21 -16.72 -7.30
CA PHE A 35 3.05 -16.20 -8.06
C PHE A 35 3.39 -15.55 -9.40
N LEU A 36 4.66 -15.34 -9.77
CA LEU A 36 5.01 -14.59 -10.98
C LEU A 36 5.92 -15.34 -11.98
N THR A 37 6.24 -16.61 -11.76
CA THR A 37 7.25 -17.33 -12.56
C THR A 37 6.76 -18.56 -13.33
N CYS A 38 5.48 -18.92 -13.38
CA CYS A 38 5.08 -20.13 -14.12
C CYS A 38 3.76 -20.00 -14.90
N PRO A 39 3.80 -19.94 -16.24
CA PRO A 39 2.63 -20.20 -17.08
C PRO A 39 2.33 -21.69 -17.24
N PHE A 40 3.06 -22.60 -16.56
CA PHE A 40 2.83 -24.04 -16.65
C PHE A 40 2.81 -24.68 -15.25
N ILE A 41 1.65 -25.22 -14.91
CA ILE A 41 1.48 -26.21 -13.86
C ILE A 41 2.29 -27.45 -14.25
N THR A 42 3.25 -27.88 -13.42
CA THR A 42 3.56 -29.30 -13.18
C THR A 42 4.62 -29.46 -12.08
N HIS A 43 4.33 -30.36 -11.14
CA HIS A 43 5.18 -30.87 -10.05
C HIS A 43 5.41 -30.01 -8.80
N ALA A 44 4.40 -30.05 -7.93
CA ALA A 44 4.49 -30.64 -6.59
C ALA A 44 5.82 -30.44 -5.81
N SER A 45 6.05 -29.23 -5.36
CA SER A 45 6.62 -28.96 -4.03
C SER A 45 5.86 -27.79 -3.41
N PHE A 46 4.54 -27.94 -3.36
CA PHE A 46 3.67 -27.12 -2.54
C PHE A 46 3.92 -27.54 -1.10
N MET A 47 5.00 -27.06 -0.50
CA MET A 47 5.27 -27.29 0.91
C MET A 47 4.24 -26.51 1.71
N TYR A 48 3.19 -27.26 2.04
CA TYR A 48 2.03 -26.95 2.83
C TYR A 48 2.47 -26.33 4.17
N TYR A 49 2.48 -25.00 4.27
CA TYR A 49 2.35 -24.35 5.57
C TYR A 49 0.88 -23.94 5.69
N PRO A 50 0.03 -24.80 6.27
CA PRO A 50 -1.40 -24.55 6.21
C PRO A 50 -1.74 -23.37 7.13
N SER A 51 -2.67 -22.56 6.67
CA SER A 51 -3.51 -21.62 7.43
C SER A 51 -4.21 -22.28 8.65
N SER A 52 -4.06 -23.59 8.85
CA SER A 52 -4.66 -24.44 9.88
C SER A 52 -4.13 -24.21 11.30
N CYS A 53 -3.02 -23.51 11.51
CA CYS A 53 -2.53 -23.19 12.86
C CYS A 53 -3.15 -21.91 13.46
N ARG A 54 -4.00 -21.20 12.72
CA ARG A 54 -4.61 -19.95 13.18
C ARG A 54 -6.01 -20.17 13.70
N SER A 55 -6.34 -19.53 14.83
CA SER A 55 -7.66 -19.64 15.45
C SER A 55 -8.77 -19.26 14.46
N HIS A 56 -9.87 -20.02 14.48
CA HIS A 56 -11.05 -19.74 13.64
C HIS A 56 -11.53 -18.28 13.81
N SER A 57 -11.44 -17.74 15.02
CA SER A 57 -11.80 -16.34 15.28
C SER A 57 -10.93 -15.34 14.51
N THR A 58 -9.63 -15.61 14.34
CA THR A 58 -8.71 -14.71 13.64
C THR A 58 -8.95 -14.77 12.13
N GLN A 59 -9.31 -15.93 11.59
CA GLN A 59 -9.67 -16.07 10.18
C GLN A 59 -10.92 -15.26 9.83
N VAL A 60 -11.96 -15.31 10.68
CA VAL A 60 -13.17 -14.50 10.53
C VAL A 60 -12.85 -13.01 10.63
N HIS A 61 -12.00 -12.62 11.57
CA HIS A 61 -11.55 -11.24 11.72
C HIS A 61 -10.84 -10.71 10.46
N LEU A 62 -9.87 -11.46 9.94
CA LEU A 62 -9.16 -11.10 8.71
C LEU A 62 -10.11 -11.00 7.51
N LYS A 63 -11.07 -11.93 7.40
CA LYS A 63 -12.10 -11.85 6.35
C LYS A 63 -12.88 -10.54 6.41
N ASN A 64 -13.27 -10.09 7.60
CA ASN A 64 -13.97 -8.82 7.77
C ASN A 64 -13.09 -7.64 7.42
N VAL A 65 -11.82 -7.62 7.86
CA VAL A 65 -10.84 -6.58 7.51
C VAL A 65 -10.71 -6.44 5.98
N TYR A 66 -10.42 -7.53 5.27
CA TYR A 66 -10.21 -7.48 3.81
C TYR A 66 -11.50 -7.21 3.03
N SER A 67 -12.66 -7.65 3.55
CA SER A 67 -13.96 -7.31 2.96
C SER A 67 -14.26 -5.82 3.06
N SER A 68 -14.03 -5.21 4.23
CA SER A 68 -14.17 -3.77 4.41
C SER A 68 -13.16 -2.99 3.58
N LEU A 69 -11.92 -3.48 3.45
CA LEU A 69 -10.90 -2.88 2.61
C LEU A 69 -11.36 -2.82 1.15
N ALA A 70 -11.93 -3.90 0.61
CA ALA A 70 -12.45 -3.93 -0.75
C ALA A 70 -13.55 -2.88 -0.96
N VAL A 71 -14.48 -2.74 -0.02
CA VAL A 71 -15.51 -1.69 -0.07
C VAL A 71 -14.89 -0.30 -0.04
N CYS A 72 -13.91 -0.05 0.85
CA CYS A 72 -13.18 1.21 0.90
C CYS A 72 -12.51 1.54 -0.43
N MET A 73 -11.97 0.54 -1.13
CA MET A 73 -11.36 0.74 -2.46
C MET A 73 -12.38 1.19 -3.51
N PHE A 74 -13.57 0.59 -3.53
CA PHE A 74 -14.65 1.03 -4.43
C PHE A 74 -15.13 2.45 -4.09
N VAL A 75 -15.31 2.74 -2.80
CA VAL A 75 -15.75 4.06 -2.34
C VAL A 75 -14.70 5.14 -2.62
N ALA A 76 -13.41 4.85 -2.42
CA ALA A 76 -12.33 5.74 -2.76
C ALA A 76 -12.25 5.97 -4.28
N ALA A 77 -12.43 4.93 -5.09
CA ALA A 77 -12.48 5.06 -6.55
C ALA A 77 -13.65 5.95 -7.00
N ALA A 78 -14.84 5.80 -6.38
CA ALA A 78 -15.98 6.68 -6.61
C ALA A 78 -15.67 8.14 -6.22
N GLY A 79 -15.03 8.36 -5.07
CA GLY A 79 -14.57 9.69 -4.64
C GLY A 79 -13.59 10.33 -5.62
N SER A 80 -12.60 9.57 -6.10
CA SER A 80 -11.67 10.01 -7.14
C SER A 80 -12.37 10.35 -8.45
N TYR A 81 -13.35 9.54 -8.88
CA TYR A 81 -14.14 9.80 -10.08
C TYR A 81 -14.97 11.08 -9.97
N VAL A 82 -15.65 11.29 -8.83
CA VAL A 82 -16.41 12.51 -8.55
C VAL A 82 -15.51 13.75 -8.65
N HIS A 83 -14.29 13.68 -8.11
CA HIS A 83 -13.33 14.79 -8.23
C HIS A 83 -13.01 15.12 -9.70
N VAL A 84 -12.68 14.11 -10.51
CA VAL A 84 -12.32 14.29 -11.93
C VAL A 84 -13.45 14.93 -12.74
N VAL A 85 -14.70 14.51 -12.49
CA VAL A 85 -15.87 15.04 -13.22
C VAL A 85 -16.23 16.43 -12.77
N THR A 86 -16.28 16.65 -11.45
CA THR A 86 -16.82 17.90 -10.92
C THR A 86 -15.81 19.04 -11.00
N ARG A 87 -14.50 18.76 -10.92
CA ARG A 87 -13.44 19.75 -10.65
C ARG A 87 -13.78 20.72 -9.49
N LEU A 88 -14.83 20.42 -8.70
CA LEU A 88 -15.54 21.39 -7.86
C LEU A 88 -14.76 21.73 -6.61
N PHE A 89 -13.84 20.85 -6.23
CA PHE A 89 -12.91 21.11 -5.17
C PHE A 89 -11.52 21.07 -5.77
N GLN A 90 -10.81 22.18 -5.65
CA GLN A 90 -9.34 22.19 -5.63
C GLN A 90 -8.79 21.38 -4.42
N GLY A 91 -9.58 20.48 -3.83
CA GLY A 91 -9.32 19.04 -3.76
C GLY A 91 -8.26 18.57 -2.79
N GLY A 92 -7.39 19.46 -2.33
CA GLY A 92 -6.31 19.16 -1.41
C GLY A 92 -6.72 19.42 0.03
N VAL A 93 -7.01 20.68 0.37
CA VAL A 93 -7.07 21.07 1.80
C VAL A 93 -8.37 20.61 2.46
N LEU A 94 -9.53 20.80 1.81
CA LEU A 94 -10.81 20.42 2.42
C LEU A 94 -10.96 18.91 2.57
N SER A 95 -10.52 18.14 1.58
CA SER A 95 -10.55 16.68 1.64
C SER A 95 -9.61 16.15 2.73
N VAL A 96 -8.41 16.74 2.89
CA VAL A 96 -7.49 16.42 3.97
C VAL A 96 -8.11 16.75 5.33
N LEU A 97 -8.61 17.97 5.53
CA LEU A 97 -9.24 18.36 6.79
C LEU A 97 -10.46 17.51 7.12
N GLY A 98 -11.30 17.21 6.13
CA GLY A 98 -12.46 16.34 6.29
C GLY A 98 -12.05 14.90 6.62
N SER A 99 -11.03 14.35 5.95
CA SER A 99 -10.51 13.01 6.23
C SER A 99 -9.91 12.91 7.64
N LEU A 100 -9.18 13.94 8.10
CA LEU A 100 -8.68 14.03 9.47
C LEU A 100 -9.82 14.14 10.48
N GLY A 101 -10.86 14.92 10.18
CA GLY A 101 -12.05 15.04 11.01
C GLY A 101 -12.79 13.71 11.17
N LEU A 102 -12.98 12.96 10.07
CA LEU A 102 -13.59 11.62 10.12
C LEU A 102 -12.71 10.61 10.83
N MET A 103 -11.39 10.67 10.66
CA MET A 103 -10.45 9.80 11.38
C MET A 103 -10.47 10.07 12.89
N PHE A 104 -10.51 11.34 13.28
CA PHE A 104 -10.66 11.74 14.68
C PHE A 104 -12.03 11.31 15.26
N TRP A 105 -13.11 11.45 14.49
CA TRP A 105 -14.43 10.96 14.86
C TRP A 105 -14.42 9.43 15.07
N LEU A 106 -13.79 8.68 14.16
CA LEU A 106 -13.66 7.24 14.26
C LEU A 106 -12.92 6.84 15.54
N ALA A 107 -11.82 7.55 15.88
CA ALA A 107 -11.05 7.32 17.10
C ALA A 107 -11.83 7.63 18.38
N MET A 108 -12.72 8.62 18.36
CA MET A 108 -13.61 8.96 19.48
C MET A 108 -14.79 7.99 19.64
N THR A 109 -15.09 7.18 18.63
CA THR A 109 -16.24 6.26 18.67
C THR A 109 -15.80 4.93 19.28
N PRO A 110 -16.31 4.55 20.47
CA PRO A 110 -15.89 3.33 21.14
C PRO A 110 -16.24 2.07 20.31
N HIS A 111 -15.39 1.06 20.41
CA HIS A 111 -15.58 -0.23 19.76
C HIS A 111 -16.64 -1.07 20.49
N ASN A 112 -17.89 -1.00 20.00
CA ASN A 112 -19.02 -1.78 20.51
C ASN A 112 -19.84 -2.33 19.33
N PRO A 113 -20.57 -3.45 19.49
CA PRO A 113 -21.40 -4.02 18.42
C PRO A 113 -22.51 -3.06 17.97
N GLU A 114 -23.03 -2.21 18.85
CA GLU A 114 -24.05 -1.21 18.51
C GLU A 114 -23.50 -0.04 17.69
N THR A 115 -22.23 0.32 17.90
CA THR A 115 -21.56 1.43 17.21
C THR A 115 -20.88 0.98 15.92
N GLU A 116 -20.74 -0.32 15.69
CA GLU A 116 -20.07 -0.92 14.54
C GLU A 116 -20.54 -0.34 13.20
N ARG A 117 -21.86 -0.29 12.96
CA ARG A 117 -22.43 0.27 11.73
C ARG A 117 -22.07 1.74 11.53
N LYS A 118 -22.04 2.52 12.61
CA LYS A 118 -21.65 3.94 12.56
C LYS A 118 -20.16 4.07 12.22
N ARG A 119 -19.32 3.23 12.81
CA ARG A 119 -17.86 3.21 12.53
C ARG A 119 -17.56 2.83 11.09
N LEU A 120 -18.29 1.86 10.53
CA LEU A 120 -18.20 1.52 9.10
C LEU A 120 -18.60 2.69 8.20
N ALA A 121 -19.71 3.37 8.50
CA ALA A 121 -20.13 4.54 7.72
C ALA A 121 -19.09 5.68 7.79
N ILE A 122 -18.46 5.89 8.94
CA ILE A 122 -17.37 6.86 9.10
C ILE A 122 -16.15 6.43 8.27
N LEU A 123 -15.79 5.15 8.29
CA LEU A 123 -14.71 4.57 7.47
C LEU A 123 -14.97 4.77 5.97
N GLU A 124 -16.18 4.52 5.50
CA GLU A 124 -16.57 4.75 4.10
C GLU A 124 -16.49 6.23 3.73
N GLY A 125 -16.98 7.12 4.59
CA GLY A 125 -16.84 8.57 4.40
C GLY A 125 -15.36 8.99 4.34
N PHE A 126 -14.53 8.40 5.20
CA PHE A 126 -13.08 8.62 5.19
C PHE A 126 -12.47 8.16 3.87
N ALA A 127 -12.79 6.93 3.41
CA ALA A 127 -12.32 6.41 2.14
C ALA A 127 -12.73 7.27 0.94
N LEU A 128 -13.98 7.78 0.94
CA LEU A 128 -14.48 8.70 -0.09
C LEU A 128 -13.66 9.99 -0.12
N LEU A 129 -13.44 10.62 1.04
CA LEU A 129 -12.66 11.86 1.13
C LEU A 129 -11.19 11.64 0.78
N THR A 130 -10.61 10.50 1.16
CA THR A 130 -9.26 10.11 0.73
C THR A 130 -9.21 9.98 -0.80
N GLY A 131 -10.22 9.36 -1.42
CA GLY A 131 -10.35 9.26 -2.87
C GLY A 131 -10.44 10.62 -3.56
N VAL A 132 -11.23 11.56 -3.02
CA VAL A 132 -11.29 12.95 -3.50
C VAL A 132 -9.93 13.65 -3.30
N GLY A 133 -9.24 13.38 -2.18
CA GLY A 133 -7.93 13.93 -1.85
C GLY A 133 -6.79 13.49 -2.78
N LEU A 134 -6.95 12.37 -3.50
CA LEU A 134 -6.04 11.96 -4.58
C LEU A 134 -6.16 12.85 -5.83
N GLY A 135 -7.21 13.66 -5.92
CA GLY A 135 -7.56 14.50 -7.05
C GLY A 135 -6.41 15.27 -7.70
N PRO A 136 -5.66 16.11 -6.98
CA PRO A 136 -4.53 16.85 -7.55
C PRO A 136 -3.44 15.95 -8.15
N THR A 137 -3.24 14.76 -7.57
CA THR A 137 -2.29 13.77 -8.13
C THR A 137 -2.85 13.14 -9.39
N LEU A 138 -4.14 12.82 -9.42
CA LEU A 138 -4.82 12.30 -10.60
C LEU A 138 -4.79 13.30 -11.76
N ASP A 139 -5.09 14.57 -11.51
CA ASP A 139 -5.01 15.64 -12.51
C ASP A 139 -3.62 15.74 -13.13
N PHE A 140 -2.57 15.65 -12.30
CA PHE A 140 -1.20 15.59 -12.78
C PHE A 140 -0.99 14.38 -13.69
N VAL A 141 -1.41 13.18 -13.28
CA VAL A 141 -1.22 11.95 -14.08
C VAL A 141 -2.02 11.99 -15.39
N ILE A 142 -3.25 12.47 -15.36
CA ILE A 142 -4.12 12.64 -16.55
C ILE A 142 -3.45 13.56 -17.57
N SER A 143 -2.80 14.64 -17.11
CA SER A 143 -2.05 15.55 -17.99
C SER A 143 -0.86 14.91 -18.70
N VAL A 144 -0.33 13.80 -18.15
CA VAL A 144 0.79 13.04 -18.74
C VAL A 144 0.27 11.95 -19.67
N ASN A 145 -0.49 11.03 -19.08
CA ASN A 145 -1.08 9.87 -19.72
C ASN A 145 -2.11 9.24 -18.76
N PRO A 146 -3.41 9.25 -19.08
CA PRO A 146 -4.45 8.68 -18.22
C PRO A 146 -4.36 7.17 -18.06
N SER A 147 -3.72 6.42 -18.98
CA SER A 147 -3.58 4.96 -18.87
C SER A 147 -2.72 4.54 -17.66
N ILE A 148 -1.92 5.47 -17.13
CA ILE A 148 -1.07 5.24 -15.96
C ILE A 148 -1.91 4.98 -14.71
N ILE A 149 -3.10 5.57 -14.59
CA ILE A 149 -3.96 5.38 -13.40
C ILE A 149 -4.33 3.91 -13.25
N VAL A 150 -4.83 3.30 -14.33
CA VAL A 150 -5.21 1.87 -14.33
C VAL A 150 -4.00 0.98 -14.10
N THR A 151 -2.88 1.30 -14.76
CA THR A 151 -1.62 0.54 -14.62
C THR A 151 -1.10 0.59 -13.17
N ALA A 152 -1.14 1.76 -12.54
CA ALA A 152 -0.74 1.93 -11.15
C ALA A 152 -1.68 1.18 -10.21
N PHE A 153 -3.00 1.21 -10.44
CA PHE A 153 -3.96 0.50 -9.59
C PHE A 153 -3.73 -1.02 -9.64
N VAL A 154 -3.55 -1.57 -10.84
CA VAL A 154 -3.24 -3.00 -11.02
C VAL A 154 -1.89 -3.34 -10.39
N GLY A 155 -0.86 -2.53 -10.63
CA GLY A 155 0.47 -2.71 -10.04
C GLY A 155 0.44 -2.71 -8.52
N THR A 156 -0.26 -1.75 -7.91
CA THR A 156 -0.45 -1.68 -6.46
C THR A 156 -1.23 -2.86 -5.93
N SER A 157 -2.28 -3.30 -6.62
CA SER A 157 -3.05 -4.48 -6.23
C SER A 157 -2.18 -5.74 -6.20
N VAL A 158 -1.33 -5.94 -7.21
CA VAL A 158 -0.38 -7.06 -7.27
C VAL A 158 0.65 -6.98 -6.14
N ILE A 159 1.23 -5.80 -5.90
CA ILE A 159 2.17 -5.57 -4.80
C ILE A 159 1.49 -5.90 -3.47
N PHE A 160 0.36 -5.28 -3.18
CA PHE A 160 -0.36 -5.43 -1.93
C PHE A 160 -0.73 -6.90 -1.68
N ILE A 161 -1.33 -7.59 -2.65
CA ILE A 161 -1.68 -9.01 -2.54
C ILE A 161 -0.44 -9.87 -2.30
N CYS A 162 0.65 -9.65 -3.04
CA CYS A 162 1.88 -10.42 -2.88
C CYS A 162 2.47 -10.28 -1.48
N PHE A 163 2.63 -9.05 -0.98
CA PHE A 163 3.17 -8.80 0.35
C PHE A 163 2.21 -9.27 1.45
N THR A 164 0.90 -9.02 1.32
CA THR A 164 -0.10 -9.54 2.25
C THR A 164 -0.08 -11.07 2.34
N LEU A 165 -0.04 -11.79 1.20
CA LEU A 165 0.04 -13.26 1.21
C LEU A 165 1.34 -13.73 1.86
N SER A 166 2.45 -13.07 1.57
CA SER A 166 3.75 -13.39 2.18
C SER A 166 3.70 -13.23 3.70
N ALA A 167 3.07 -12.16 4.19
CA ALA A 167 2.80 -11.98 5.61
C ALA A 167 1.83 -13.03 6.17
N LEU A 168 0.77 -13.41 5.45
CA LEU A 168 -0.17 -14.43 5.93
C LEU A 168 0.47 -15.82 6.08
N TYR A 169 1.38 -16.19 5.16
CA TYR A 169 2.07 -17.49 5.17
C TYR A 169 3.34 -17.51 6.03
N ALA A 170 3.92 -16.35 6.35
CA ALA A 170 5.08 -16.28 7.23
C ALA A 170 4.73 -16.71 8.67
N LYS A 171 5.75 -17.22 9.38
CA LYS A 171 5.63 -17.54 10.79
C LYS A 171 5.19 -16.30 11.58
N ARG A 172 4.33 -16.52 12.58
CA ARG A 172 3.80 -15.46 13.44
C ARG A 172 4.95 -14.66 14.04
N ARG A 173 4.82 -13.33 14.03
CA ARG A 173 5.78 -12.34 14.55
C ARG A 173 7.08 -12.16 13.76
N THR A 174 7.29 -12.86 12.65
CA THR A 174 8.52 -12.69 11.84
C THR A 174 8.71 -11.25 11.36
N TYR A 175 7.64 -10.61 10.85
CA TYR A 175 7.75 -9.23 10.35
C TYR A 175 7.53 -8.15 11.42
N LEU A 176 7.11 -8.48 12.64
CA LEU A 176 6.92 -7.48 13.70
C LEU A 176 8.24 -6.83 14.13
N PHE A 177 9.35 -7.54 14.00
CA PHE A 177 10.69 -6.99 14.25
C PHE A 177 11.04 -5.83 13.30
N LEU A 178 10.46 -5.79 12.09
CA LEU A 178 10.70 -4.70 11.14
C LEU A 178 10.06 -3.37 11.57
N GLY A 179 9.17 -3.36 12.56
CA GLY A 179 8.45 -2.15 12.98
C GLY A 179 9.38 -0.98 13.33
N GLY A 180 10.47 -1.23 14.06
CA GLY A 180 11.45 -0.18 14.39
C GLY A 180 12.16 0.39 13.15
N THR A 181 12.56 -0.48 12.22
CA THR A 181 13.21 -0.07 10.97
C THR A 181 12.25 0.67 10.03
N LEU A 182 10.99 0.23 9.94
CA LEU A 182 9.99 0.89 9.09
C LEU A 182 9.61 2.28 9.64
N MET A 183 9.43 2.40 10.95
CA MET A 183 9.11 3.70 11.58
C MET A 183 10.27 4.71 11.49
N SER A 184 11.51 4.25 11.60
CA SER A 184 12.69 5.09 11.36
C SER A 184 12.80 5.49 9.88
N GLY A 185 12.52 4.57 8.96
CA GLY A 185 12.41 4.86 7.53
C GLY A 185 11.34 5.91 7.21
N LEU A 186 10.16 5.82 7.85
CA LEU A 186 9.09 6.80 7.68
C LEU A 186 9.51 8.19 8.20
N SER A 187 10.19 8.24 9.34
CA SER A 187 10.78 9.48 9.88
C SER A 187 11.82 10.09 8.93
N LEU A 188 12.66 9.25 8.30
CA LEU A 188 13.61 9.70 7.29
C LEU A 188 12.91 10.27 6.05
N LEU A 189 11.85 9.63 5.57
CA LEU A 189 11.05 10.14 4.45
C LEU A 189 10.40 11.48 4.78
N PHE A 190 9.94 11.65 6.02
CA PHE A 190 9.40 12.91 6.50
C PHE A 190 10.46 14.02 6.47
N LEU A 191 11.66 13.74 7.00
CA LEU A 191 12.79 14.67 6.94
C LEU A 191 13.18 15.00 5.48
N MET A 192 13.26 14.00 4.60
CA MET A 192 13.51 14.22 3.16
C MET A 192 12.45 15.12 2.52
N SER A 193 11.18 14.98 2.91
CA SER A 193 10.10 15.85 2.42
C SER A 193 10.29 17.29 2.86
N LEU A 194 10.68 17.51 4.13
CA LEU A 194 10.99 18.85 4.64
C LEU A 194 12.20 19.46 3.93
N MET A 195 13.28 18.69 3.77
CA MET A 195 14.46 19.15 3.02
C MET A 195 14.10 19.50 1.58
N ASN A 196 13.31 18.67 0.90
CA ASN A 196 12.93 18.92 -0.48
C ASN A 196 12.09 20.20 -0.64
N MET A 197 11.38 20.63 0.40
CA MET A 197 10.65 21.92 0.40
C MET A 197 11.59 23.13 0.33
N PHE A 198 12.78 23.06 0.95
CA PHE A 198 13.77 24.15 0.92
C PHE A 198 14.67 24.09 -0.32
N PHE A 199 15.09 22.89 -0.73
CA PHE A 199 16.07 22.72 -1.83
C PHE A 199 15.43 22.55 -3.21
N GLY A 200 14.18 22.07 -3.30
CA GLY A 200 13.49 21.86 -4.58
C GLY A 200 14.16 20.87 -5.54
N SER A 201 14.95 19.92 -5.04
CA SER A 201 15.76 19.03 -5.88
C SER A 201 14.95 17.88 -6.50
N MET A 202 14.96 17.78 -7.84
CA MET A 202 14.30 16.68 -8.56
C MET A 202 14.87 15.30 -8.19
N VAL A 203 16.15 15.21 -7.83
CA VAL A 203 16.79 13.96 -7.40
C VAL A 203 16.25 13.51 -6.05
N LEU A 204 16.14 14.43 -5.08
CA LEU A 204 15.55 14.13 -3.77
C LEU A 204 14.09 13.70 -3.89
N PHE A 205 13.33 14.37 -4.76
CA PHE A 205 11.96 13.98 -5.05
C PHE A 205 11.85 12.56 -5.64
N LYS A 206 12.68 12.22 -6.64
CA LYS A 206 12.76 10.86 -7.20
C LYS A 206 13.10 9.83 -6.11
N ALA A 207 14.14 10.09 -5.32
CA ALA A 207 14.54 9.21 -4.23
C ALA A 207 13.41 9.01 -3.21
N HIS A 208 12.74 10.09 -2.78
CA HIS A 208 11.61 10.05 -1.85
C HIS A 208 10.41 9.25 -2.39
N MET A 209 10.21 9.19 -3.70
CA MET A 209 9.17 8.37 -4.30
C MET A 209 9.54 6.87 -4.28
N TYR A 210 10.73 6.50 -4.75
CA TYR A 210 11.17 5.09 -4.79
C TYR A 210 11.40 4.50 -3.40
N LEU A 211 12.08 5.23 -2.51
CA LEU A 211 12.30 4.80 -1.13
C LEU A 211 10.98 4.75 -0.35
N GLY A 212 10.09 5.72 -0.61
CA GLY A 212 8.74 5.73 -0.05
C GLY A 212 7.93 4.51 -0.44
N LEU A 213 7.97 4.11 -1.71
CA LEU A 213 7.30 2.90 -2.20
C LEU A 213 7.84 1.65 -1.49
N LEU A 214 9.17 1.51 -1.38
CA LEU A 214 9.80 0.35 -0.73
C LEU A 214 9.36 0.24 0.74
N ILE A 215 9.43 1.33 1.49
CA ILE A 215 9.06 1.36 2.91
C ILE A 215 7.58 1.00 3.08
N MET A 216 6.70 1.48 2.21
CA MET A 216 5.26 1.17 2.28
C MET A 216 4.96 -0.29 1.94
N CYS A 217 5.69 -0.91 1.02
CA CYS A 217 5.61 -2.37 0.83
C CYS A 217 6.01 -3.15 2.10
N GLY A 218 6.98 -2.63 2.85
CA GLY A 218 7.35 -3.17 4.16
C GLY A 218 6.27 -2.99 5.22
N PHE A 219 5.57 -1.84 5.23
CA PHE A 219 4.42 -1.63 6.11
C PHE A 219 3.29 -2.62 5.85
N VAL A 220 2.99 -2.97 4.59
CA VAL A 220 1.99 -4.01 4.29
C VAL A 220 2.32 -5.35 4.97
N LEU A 221 3.61 -5.74 5.00
CA LEU A 221 4.04 -6.95 5.71
C LEU A 221 3.85 -6.82 7.22
N PHE A 222 4.29 -5.69 7.77
CA PHE A 222 4.24 -5.40 9.20
C PHE A 222 2.81 -5.29 9.71
N ASP A 223 1.96 -4.51 9.05
CA ASP A 223 0.56 -4.28 9.41
C ASP A 223 -0.26 -5.55 9.28
N THR A 224 -0.06 -6.33 8.21
CA THR A 224 -0.72 -7.64 8.09
C THR A 224 -0.35 -8.56 9.28
N GLN A 225 0.92 -8.63 9.67
CA GLN A 225 1.36 -9.41 10.84
C GLN A 225 0.86 -8.81 12.16
N LEU A 226 0.78 -7.49 12.27
CA LEU A 226 0.28 -6.81 13.45
C LEU A 226 -1.21 -7.05 13.68
N ILE A 227 -2.01 -7.06 12.61
CA ILE A 227 -3.45 -7.37 12.66
C ILE A 227 -3.66 -8.80 13.14
N ILE A 228 -2.86 -9.75 12.62
CA ILE A 228 -2.90 -11.16 13.06
C ILE A 228 -2.58 -11.25 14.56
N GLU A 229 -1.51 -10.59 14.99
CA GLU A 229 -1.06 -10.60 16.38
C GLU A 229 -2.11 -10.00 17.32
N LYS A 230 -2.67 -8.84 16.97
CA LYS A 230 -3.72 -8.16 17.74
C LYS A 230 -4.98 -9.02 17.84
N ALA A 231 -5.42 -9.62 16.73
CA ALA A 231 -6.58 -10.49 16.72
C ALA A 231 -6.40 -11.77 17.54
N GLU A 232 -5.19 -12.35 17.54
CA GLU A 232 -4.86 -13.50 18.41
C GLU A 232 -4.77 -13.11 19.89
N ASN A 233 -4.43 -11.85 20.20
CA ASN A 233 -4.43 -11.31 21.56
C ASN A 233 -5.80 -10.77 22.02
N GLY A 234 -6.85 -10.93 21.21
CA GLY A 234 -8.23 -10.59 21.54
C GLY A 234 -8.72 -9.23 21.04
N ASP A 235 -7.87 -8.43 20.41
CA ASP A 235 -8.28 -7.17 19.77
C ASP A 235 -8.92 -7.46 18.39
N LYS A 236 -10.26 -7.38 18.37
CA LYS A 236 -11.08 -7.69 17.19
C LYS A 236 -11.64 -6.46 16.50
N ASP A 237 -10.96 -5.31 16.62
CA ASP A 237 -11.38 -4.09 15.94
C ASP A 237 -11.01 -4.10 14.44
N TYR A 238 -11.79 -4.83 13.64
CA TYR A 238 -11.49 -4.98 12.21
C TYR A 238 -11.64 -3.66 11.42
N VAL A 239 -12.41 -2.69 11.94
CA VAL A 239 -12.59 -1.38 11.31
C VAL A 239 -11.29 -0.59 11.40
N TRP A 240 -10.66 -0.54 12.57
CA TRP A 240 -9.37 0.14 12.73
C TRP A 240 -8.26 -0.54 11.93
N HIS A 241 -8.19 -1.87 12.00
CA HIS A 241 -7.27 -2.66 11.19
C HIS A 241 -7.46 -2.47 9.68
N CYS A 242 -8.69 -2.22 9.23
CA CYS A 242 -8.97 -1.87 7.84
C CYS A 242 -8.43 -0.49 7.48
N VAL A 243 -8.45 0.48 8.39
CA VAL A 243 -7.87 1.81 8.15
C VAL A 243 -6.37 1.71 7.89
N ASP A 244 -5.65 0.95 8.73
CA ASP A 244 -4.20 0.75 8.60
C ASP A 244 -3.86 0.22 7.20
N LEU A 245 -4.50 -0.89 6.79
CA LEU A 245 -4.30 -1.48 5.46
C LEU A 245 -4.74 -0.58 4.29
N PHE A 246 -5.81 0.21 4.48
CA PHE A 246 -6.29 1.13 3.47
C PHE A 246 -5.30 2.28 3.23
N LEU A 247 -4.71 2.82 4.30
CA LEU A 247 -3.68 3.85 4.22
C LEU A 247 -2.41 3.36 3.53
N ASP A 248 -2.00 2.12 3.83
CA ASP A 248 -0.90 1.45 3.13
C ASP A 248 -1.19 1.36 1.63
N PHE A 249 -2.35 0.82 1.25
CA PHE A 249 -2.73 0.67 -0.15
C PHE A 249 -2.73 2.00 -0.89
N ILE A 250 -3.43 3.02 -0.36
CA ILE A 250 -3.55 4.34 -0.99
C ILE A 250 -2.18 5.00 -1.11
N THR A 251 -1.28 4.80 -0.13
CA THR A 251 0.05 5.37 -0.18
C THR A 251 0.91 4.71 -1.27
N ILE A 252 0.87 3.38 -1.38
CA ILE A 252 1.53 2.65 -2.47
C ILE A 252 0.97 3.10 -3.82
N PHE A 253 -0.36 3.20 -3.95
CA PHE A 253 -1.03 3.63 -5.18
C PHE A 253 -0.60 5.02 -5.61
N ARG A 254 -0.64 6.00 -4.70
CA ARG A 254 -0.19 7.38 -4.96
C ARG A 254 1.26 7.43 -5.39
N LYS A 255 2.15 6.71 -4.69
CA LYS A 255 3.58 6.67 -5.02
C LYS A 255 3.81 6.05 -6.40
N LEU A 256 3.18 4.92 -6.70
CA LEU A 256 3.33 4.22 -7.97
C LEU A 256 2.79 5.05 -9.15
N MET A 257 1.65 5.72 -8.98
CA MET A 257 1.11 6.65 -9.98
C MET A 257 2.11 7.75 -10.35
N VAL A 258 2.67 8.44 -9.34
CA VAL A 258 3.63 9.52 -9.55
C VAL A 258 4.90 8.99 -10.23
N ILE A 259 5.42 7.85 -9.78
CA ILE A 259 6.60 7.20 -10.35
C ILE A 259 6.39 6.88 -11.84
N LEU A 260 5.27 6.25 -12.21
CA LEU A 260 4.97 5.91 -13.59
C LEU A 260 4.79 7.16 -14.46
N ALA A 261 4.15 8.20 -13.94
CA ALA A 261 3.98 9.48 -14.64
C ALA A 261 5.32 10.19 -14.89
N MET A 262 6.24 10.17 -13.92
CA MET A 262 7.57 10.74 -14.09
C MET A 262 8.37 9.99 -15.17
N ASN A 263 8.33 8.66 -15.15
CA ASN A 263 9.05 7.86 -16.14
C ASN A 263 8.50 8.02 -17.56
N ASP A 264 7.18 8.20 -17.72
CA ASP A 264 6.57 8.49 -19.03
C ASP A 264 6.99 9.86 -19.57
N LYS A 265 7.07 10.87 -18.69
CA LYS A 265 7.58 12.21 -19.05
C LYS A 265 9.04 12.16 -19.52
N ASP A 266 9.90 11.41 -18.84
CA ASP A 266 11.32 11.32 -19.18
C ASP A 266 11.52 10.63 -20.54
N LYS A 267 10.80 9.52 -20.81
CA LYS A 267 10.81 8.84 -22.12
C LYS A 267 10.37 9.73 -23.28
N LYS A 268 9.40 10.64 -23.06
CA LYS A 268 8.94 11.58 -24.09
C LYS A 268 9.98 12.67 -24.40
N LYS A 269 10.86 13.00 -23.46
CA LYS A 269 11.95 13.96 -23.67
C LYS A 269 13.10 13.37 -24.48
N GLU A 270 13.46 12.11 -24.24
CA GLU A 270 14.54 11.43 -24.97
C GLU A 270 14.23 11.19 -26.45
N LYS A 271 12.95 11.20 -26.82
CA LYS A 271 12.48 11.04 -28.21
C LYS A 271 12.38 12.36 -28.99
N LYS A 272 12.59 13.50 -28.35
CA LYS A 272 12.58 14.84 -28.95
C LYS A 272 14.00 15.36 -29.09
#